data_AF-D5BQB9-F1
#
_entry.id   AF-D5BQB9-F1
#
_cell.length_a   1.000
_cell.length_b   1.000
_cell.length_c   1.000
_cell.angle_alpha   90.00
_cell.angle_beta   90.00
_cell.angle_gamma   90.00
#
_symmetry.space_group_name_H-M   'P 1'
#
loop_
_entity.id
_entity.type
_entity.pdbx_description
1 polymer ?
#
loop_
_entity_poly.entity_id
_entity_poly.type
_entity_poly.pdbx_seq_one_letter_code
_entity_poly.pdbx_strand_id
1 'polypeptide(L)'
;MNDVQNNTSTEPVILTMDNVEDAILARWDDAEKLSEDSEEATSEVEEETIDDEGEEEATAEETDETDEDPENDDQTEDEEDTDEADYDDYVIDEDAEIEILVEGEVQRASIKSLKRLYGVEASLTRKSQEVASKRKEADDAISKSQVFFDQMLKKAQDRYKPYADVDMLVASKSMSTEDFAQLRKEATEAFQDLQFLNEEADTYFGELQKQQQAAVNEAAKECVKVLQDQIPDWSNEMYSDIRQYAISQGLPEDNVNQIVDPNVIMILNKSRLFDQGKKVATVKKKTAQKKVLRSKKSPPNEAIRRKANLAKQQEALRSSRDTDDIANVILSRWEAT
;
A
#
# COMPACT_ATOMS: atom_id res chain seq x y z
N MET A 1 33.22 46.17 -20.35
CA MET A 1 32.24 46.53 -19.30
C MET A 1 30.88 46.23 -19.90
N ASN A 2 30.11 45.22 -19.54
CA ASN A 2 30.17 44.24 -18.45
C ASN A 2 29.48 42.96 -18.94
N ASP A 3 30.09 41.82 -18.66
CA ASP A 3 29.39 40.55 -18.44
C ASP A 3 28.45 40.69 -17.24
N VAL A 4 27.19 40.27 -17.37
CA VAL A 4 26.36 39.91 -16.21
C VAL A 4 25.68 38.59 -16.54
N GLN A 5 26.24 37.53 -15.97
CA GLN A 5 25.65 36.21 -15.87
C GLN A 5 24.37 36.29 -15.02
N ASN A 6 23.24 35.87 -15.58
CA ASN A 6 22.02 35.60 -14.81
C ASN A 6 22.21 34.27 -14.08
N ASN A 7 22.54 34.35 -12.80
CA ASN A 7 22.65 33.21 -11.90
C ASN A 7 21.29 33.06 -11.19
N THR A 8 20.44 32.13 -11.64
CA THR A 8 19.22 31.75 -10.91
C THR A 8 19.61 30.90 -9.72
N SER A 9 19.91 31.60 -8.61
CA SER A 9 20.09 31.01 -7.29
C SER A 9 18.80 30.27 -6.89
N THR A 10 18.87 28.94 -6.89
CA THR A 10 17.86 28.08 -6.28
C THR A 10 18.04 28.20 -4.77
N GLU A 11 17.26 29.08 -4.13
CA GLU A 11 17.16 29.11 -2.67
C GLU A 11 16.25 27.95 -2.21
N PRO A 12 16.62 27.21 -1.16
CA PRO A 12 15.74 26.21 -0.58
C PRO A 12 14.59 26.94 0.13
N VAL A 13 13.38 26.76 -0.39
CA VAL A 13 12.16 27.27 0.25
C VAL A 13 12.05 26.57 1.60
N ILE A 14 12.23 27.33 2.67
CA ILE A 14 11.98 26.89 4.04
C ILE A 14 10.46 26.75 4.15
N LEU A 15 9.96 25.51 4.11
CA LEU A 15 8.53 25.20 4.24
C LEU A 15 8.07 25.53 5.66
N THR A 16 7.40 26.67 5.82
CA THR A 16 6.59 26.96 7.01
C THR A 16 5.40 25.99 7.04
N MET A 17 4.98 25.55 8.24
CA MET A 17 3.91 24.55 8.46
C MET A 17 2.64 24.79 7.63
N ASP A 18 2.29 26.04 7.33
CA ASP A 18 1.11 26.39 6.54
C ASP A 18 1.23 26.07 5.03
N ASN A 19 2.43 25.81 4.50
CA ASN A 19 2.65 25.48 3.08
C ASN A 19 2.89 23.98 2.83
N VAL A 20 2.88 23.16 3.88
CA VAL A 20 3.10 21.71 3.76
C VAL A 20 1.92 21.03 3.08
N GLU A 21 0.70 21.49 3.36
CA GLU A 21 -0.54 20.96 2.76
C GLU A 21 -0.55 21.19 1.24
N ASP A 22 -0.25 22.40 0.79
CA ASP A 22 -0.20 22.75 -0.63
C ASP A 22 0.94 22.05 -1.38
N ALA A 23 2.09 21.83 -0.74
CA ALA A 23 3.21 21.12 -1.37
C ALA A 23 2.98 19.60 -1.49
N ILE A 24 2.19 19.00 -0.59
CA ILE A 24 1.80 17.59 -0.69
C ILE A 24 0.72 17.42 -1.77
N LEU A 25 -0.26 18.33 -1.83
CA LEU A 25 -1.28 18.35 -2.88
C LEU A 25 -0.65 18.50 -4.27
N ALA A 26 0.30 19.44 -4.41
CA ALA A 26 1.00 19.65 -5.67
C ALA A 26 1.76 18.40 -6.15
N ARG A 27 2.24 17.55 -5.22
CA ARG A 27 2.97 16.33 -5.56
C ARG A 27 2.05 15.17 -5.95
N TRP A 28 0.80 15.19 -5.51
CA TRP A 28 -0.22 14.24 -5.96
C TRP A 28 -0.79 14.66 -7.33
N ASP A 29 -0.88 15.97 -7.59
CA ASP A 29 -1.21 16.51 -8.92
C ASP A 29 -0.06 16.31 -9.95
N ASP A 30 1.22 16.32 -9.52
CA ASP A 30 2.39 16.14 -10.41
C ASP A 30 2.62 14.68 -10.84
N ALA A 31 2.09 13.71 -10.08
CA ALA A 31 2.16 12.29 -10.44
C ALA A 31 1.37 11.96 -11.72
N GLU A 32 0.43 12.80 -12.14
CA GLU A 32 -0.36 12.61 -13.37
C GLU A 32 0.32 13.12 -14.65
N LYS A 33 1.39 13.92 -14.56
CA LYS A 33 2.04 14.54 -15.74
C LYS A 33 3.21 13.75 -16.34
N LEU A 34 3.56 12.59 -15.79
CA LEU A 34 4.72 11.81 -16.25
C LEU A 34 4.47 10.94 -17.51
N SER A 35 3.32 11.04 -18.19
CA SER A 35 3.04 10.21 -19.38
C SER A 35 3.34 10.83 -20.76
N GLU A 36 3.95 12.03 -20.83
CA GLU A 36 4.14 12.72 -22.12
C GLU A 36 5.60 12.80 -22.61
N ASP A 37 6.54 12.09 -21.99
CA ASP A 37 7.91 11.98 -22.51
C ASP A 37 8.47 10.55 -22.33
N SER A 38 8.07 9.67 -23.24
CA SER A 38 8.79 8.40 -23.48
C SER A 38 9.07 8.30 -24.97
N GLU A 39 10.24 8.81 -25.35
CA GLU A 39 10.86 8.59 -26.65
C GLU A 39 10.90 7.08 -26.99
N GLU A 40 10.48 6.79 -28.23
CA GLU A 40 10.83 5.66 -29.09
C GLU A 40 11.76 4.56 -28.50
N ALA A 41 11.18 3.39 -28.27
CA ALA A 41 11.91 2.13 -28.25
C ALA A 41 11.09 1.03 -28.94
N THR A 42 11.19 1.01 -30.28
CA THR A 42 10.80 -0.12 -31.11
C THR A 42 11.60 -1.36 -30.71
N SER A 43 10.90 -2.39 -30.21
CA SER A 43 11.45 -3.74 -30.08
C SER A 43 10.51 -4.73 -30.78
N GLU A 44 11.06 -5.28 -31.85
CA GLU A 44 10.56 -6.32 -32.73
C GLU A 44 10.29 -7.60 -31.91
N VAL A 45 9.07 -8.14 -31.97
CA VAL A 45 8.72 -9.44 -31.38
C VAL A 45 8.33 -10.38 -32.51
N GLU A 46 9.17 -11.39 -32.72
CA GLU A 46 8.95 -12.55 -33.58
C GLU A 46 7.72 -13.34 -33.11
N GLU A 47 6.88 -13.66 -34.09
CA GLU A 47 5.64 -14.43 -33.97
C GLU A 47 5.98 -15.93 -33.98
N GLU A 48 5.90 -16.60 -32.83
CA GLU A 48 5.98 -18.07 -32.74
C GLU A 48 4.60 -18.64 -32.41
N THR A 49 4.04 -19.30 -33.41
CA THR A 49 2.78 -20.04 -33.43
C THR A 49 2.80 -21.24 -32.48
N ILE A 50 1.81 -21.36 -31.59
CA ILE A 50 1.49 -22.62 -30.92
C ILE A 50 0.07 -23.04 -31.32
N ASP A 51 0.07 -24.11 -32.11
CA ASP A 51 -1.03 -24.97 -32.53
C ASP A 51 -1.25 -26.03 -31.43
N ASP A 52 -2.48 -26.22 -30.96
CA ASP A 52 -2.86 -27.37 -30.13
C ASP A 52 -4.31 -27.76 -30.45
N GLU A 53 -4.45 -28.56 -31.50
CA GLU A 53 -5.60 -29.44 -31.76
C GLU A 53 -5.63 -30.56 -30.72
N GLY A 54 -6.73 -30.66 -29.97
CA GLY A 54 -7.01 -31.76 -29.05
C GLY A 54 -8.50 -32.03 -28.92
N GLU A 55 -9.08 -32.62 -29.97
CA GLU A 55 -10.40 -33.25 -29.93
C GLU A 55 -10.36 -34.57 -29.11
N GLU A 56 -11.21 -34.69 -28.08
CA GLU A 56 -11.83 -35.97 -27.72
C GLU A 56 -13.31 -35.73 -27.37
N GLU A 57 -14.19 -36.28 -28.22
CA GLU A 57 -15.62 -36.49 -27.95
C GLU A 57 -15.83 -37.49 -26.80
N ALA A 58 -16.81 -37.24 -25.93
CA ALA A 58 -18.00 -38.10 -25.80
C ALA A 58 -18.94 -37.68 -24.65
N THR A 59 -20.19 -37.41 -25.04
CA THR A 59 -21.46 -37.82 -24.42
C THR A 59 -21.89 -37.29 -23.05
N ALA A 60 -22.94 -36.43 -23.12
CA ALA A 60 -24.23 -36.52 -22.43
C ALA A 60 -24.28 -36.63 -20.89
N GLU A 61 -24.65 -35.52 -20.24
CA GLU A 61 -25.80 -35.50 -19.33
C GLU A 61 -26.28 -34.04 -19.14
N GLU A 62 -27.54 -33.83 -19.53
CA GLU A 62 -28.33 -32.62 -19.30
C GLU A 62 -28.89 -32.75 -17.88
N THR A 63 -28.33 -32.02 -16.91
CA THR A 63 -28.92 -31.87 -15.58
C THR A 63 -29.46 -30.46 -15.43
N ASP A 64 -30.75 -30.37 -15.73
CA ASP A 64 -31.69 -29.39 -15.20
C ASP A 64 -31.82 -29.61 -13.69
N GLU A 65 -31.22 -28.73 -12.88
CA GLU A 65 -31.58 -28.57 -11.46
C GLU A 65 -32.09 -27.15 -11.27
N THR A 66 -33.40 -27.05 -11.45
CA THR A 66 -34.26 -25.99 -10.96
C THR A 66 -34.17 -26.01 -9.42
N ASP A 67 -33.58 -24.97 -8.83
CA ASP A 67 -33.53 -24.82 -7.36
C ASP A 67 -34.92 -24.36 -6.88
N GLU A 68 -35.68 -25.34 -6.39
CA GLU A 68 -37.04 -25.21 -5.87
C GLU A 68 -37.05 -24.41 -4.57
N ASP A 69 -37.86 -23.34 -4.60
CA ASP A 69 -38.43 -22.64 -3.46
C ASP A 69 -39.06 -23.66 -2.48
N PRO A 70 -38.68 -23.71 -1.19
CA PRO A 70 -39.43 -24.52 -0.24
C PRO A 70 -40.73 -23.79 0.10
N GLU A 71 -41.76 -24.03 -0.72
CA GLU A 71 -43.15 -23.87 -0.32
C GLU A 71 -43.41 -24.77 0.89
N ASN A 72 -43.50 -24.13 2.05
CA ASN A 72 -44.59 -24.25 3.01
C ASN A 72 -45.35 -25.59 3.00
N ASP A 73 -44.77 -26.62 3.63
CA ASP A 73 -45.49 -27.84 3.99
C ASP A 73 -46.28 -27.59 5.28
N ASP A 74 -47.59 -27.51 5.09
CA ASP A 74 -48.65 -27.32 6.07
C ASP A 74 -48.66 -28.48 7.08
N GLN A 75 -47.81 -28.36 8.11
CA GLN A 75 -47.83 -29.24 9.27
C GLN A 75 -49.07 -28.95 10.11
N THR A 76 -50.08 -29.79 9.89
CA THR A 76 -50.97 -30.40 10.89
C THR A 76 -51.25 -29.55 12.13
N GLU A 77 -52.48 -29.04 12.20
CA GLU A 77 -53.19 -28.66 13.43
C GLU A 77 -53.07 -29.78 14.48
N ASP A 78 -52.06 -29.69 15.34
CA ASP A 78 -52.12 -30.25 16.69
C ASP A 78 -52.55 -29.11 17.61
N GLU A 79 -53.82 -29.15 17.99
CA GLU A 79 -54.38 -28.41 19.12
C GLU A 79 -53.72 -28.91 20.42
N GLU A 80 -52.44 -28.58 20.63
CA GLU A 80 -51.86 -28.60 21.96
C GLU A 80 -52.14 -27.25 22.62
N ASP A 81 -53.16 -27.31 23.49
CA ASP A 81 -53.47 -26.43 24.61
C ASP A 81 -52.18 -25.94 25.28
N THR A 82 -51.58 -24.90 24.69
CA THR A 82 -50.42 -24.23 25.26
C THR A 82 -51.01 -23.19 26.17
N ASP A 83 -51.10 -23.54 27.45
CA ASP A 83 -51.35 -22.64 28.56
C ASP A 83 -50.86 -21.24 28.17
N GLU A 84 -51.79 -20.29 28.08
CA GLU A 84 -51.48 -18.86 28.15
C GLU A 84 -50.76 -18.67 29.49
N ALA A 85 -49.45 -18.90 29.49
CA ALA A 85 -48.55 -18.39 30.48
C ALA A 85 -48.68 -16.88 30.34
N ASP A 86 -49.59 -16.35 31.14
CA ASP A 86 -49.62 -14.98 31.62
C ASP A 86 -48.21 -14.72 32.17
N TYR A 87 -47.29 -14.39 31.26
CA TYR A 87 -46.08 -13.71 31.61
C TYR A 87 -46.59 -12.37 32.12
N ASP A 88 -46.89 -12.32 33.42
CA ASP A 88 -46.92 -11.10 34.19
C ASP A 88 -45.71 -10.31 33.68
N ASP A 89 -46.00 -9.26 32.91
CA ASP A 89 -45.00 -8.35 32.36
C ASP A 89 -44.43 -7.66 33.61
N TYR A 90 -43.47 -8.33 34.26
CA TYR A 90 -42.76 -7.79 35.40
C TYR A 90 -42.03 -6.59 34.83
N VAL A 91 -42.64 -5.42 34.98
CA VAL A 91 -42.04 -4.14 34.62
C VAL A 91 -40.88 -3.95 35.58
N ILE A 92 -39.73 -4.50 35.21
CA ILE A 92 -38.48 -4.26 35.92
C ILE A 92 -38.21 -2.77 35.74
N ASP A 93 -38.07 -2.07 36.86
CA ASP A 93 -37.85 -0.63 36.88
C ASP A 93 -36.62 -0.30 36.00
N GLU A 94 -36.74 0.69 35.12
CA GLU A 94 -35.73 0.96 34.08
C GLU A 94 -34.35 1.34 34.66
N ASP A 95 -34.33 1.72 35.95
CA ASP A 95 -33.15 2.06 36.74
C ASP A 95 -32.52 0.85 37.45
N ALA A 96 -33.06 -0.36 37.34
CA ALA A 96 -32.46 -1.56 37.92
C ALA A 96 -31.09 -1.86 37.28
N GLU A 97 -30.08 -2.02 38.12
CA GLU A 97 -28.70 -2.34 37.72
C GLU A 97 -28.53 -3.86 37.54
N ILE A 98 -28.10 -4.25 36.34
CA ILE A 98 -27.76 -5.64 36.01
C ILE A 98 -26.24 -5.73 35.85
N GLU A 99 -25.63 -6.77 36.39
CA GLU A 99 -24.22 -7.09 36.19
C GLU A 99 -24.07 -7.88 34.88
N ILE A 100 -23.34 -7.30 33.93
CA ILE A 100 -23.14 -7.84 32.58
C ILE A 100 -21.65 -8.01 32.36
N LEU A 101 -21.29 -9.14 31.76
CA LEU A 101 -19.90 -9.47 31.48
C LEU A 101 -19.57 -9.04 30.05
N VAL A 102 -18.79 -7.98 29.91
CA VAL A 102 -18.33 -7.44 28.61
C VAL A 102 -16.82 -7.62 28.54
N GLU A 103 -16.31 -8.32 27.52
CA GLU A 103 -14.86 -8.61 27.34
C GLU A 103 -14.14 -9.21 28.56
N GLY A 104 -14.84 -9.94 29.43
CA GLY A 104 -14.24 -10.57 30.62
C GLY A 104 -14.28 -9.74 31.90
N GLU A 105 -14.78 -8.49 31.84
CA GLU A 105 -15.00 -7.65 33.03
C GLU A 105 -16.49 -7.53 33.37
N VAL A 106 -16.82 -7.64 34.66
CA VAL A 106 -18.20 -7.50 35.15
C VAL A 106 -18.51 -6.02 35.32
N GLN A 107 -19.38 -5.48 34.47
CA GLN A 107 -19.83 -4.10 34.53
C GLN A 107 -21.31 -4.03 34.94
N ARG A 108 -21.64 -3.08 35.82
CA ARG A 108 -23.02 -2.76 36.19
C ARG A 108 -23.61 -1.77 35.18
N ALA A 109 -24.66 -2.19 34.49
CA ALA A 109 -25.40 -1.34 33.56
C ALA A 109 -26.89 -1.31 33.94
N SER A 110 -27.51 -0.14 33.81
CA SER A 110 -28.97 -0.03 33.95
C SER A 110 -29.68 -0.56 32.71
N ILE A 111 -30.88 -1.12 32.91
CA ILE A 111 -31.74 -1.63 31.82
C ILE A 111 -32.04 -0.54 30.79
N LYS A 112 -32.23 0.71 31.24
CA LYS A 112 -32.38 1.88 30.38
C LYS A 112 -31.21 2.10 29.41
N SER A 113 -29.98 1.94 29.89
CA SER A 113 -28.78 2.10 29.06
C SER A 113 -28.67 1.00 28.02
N LEU A 114 -29.03 -0.24 28.39
CA LEU A 114 -29.03 -1.39 27.48
C LEU A 114 -30.09 -1.25 26.39
N LYS A 115 -31.32 -0.86 26.75
CA LYS A 115 -32.38 -0.63 25.77
C LYS A 115 -32.00 0.50 24.79
N ARG A 116 -31.34 1.55 25.28
CA ARG A 116 -30.79 2.60 24.43
C ARG A 116 -29.67 2.08 23.53
N LEU A 117 -28.72 1.31 24.06
CA LEU A 117 -27.62 0.73 23.30
C LEU A 117 -28.13 -0.21 22.21
N TYR A 118 -29.06 -1.11 22.55
CA TYR A 118 -29.70 -2.00 21.58
C TYR A 118 -30.46 -1.21 20.50
N GLY A 119 -31.18 -0.16 20.86
CA GLY A 119 -31.83 0.73 19.91
C GLY A 119 -30.84 1.45 18.99
N VAL A 120 -29.71 1.91 19.55
CA VAL A 120 -28.62 2.54 18.77
C VAL A 120 -27.97 1.51 17.85
N GLU A 121 -27.65 0.30 18.32
CA GLU A 121 -27.03 -0.77 17.54
C GLU A 121 -27.96 -1.24 16.41
N ALA A 122 -29.24 -1.46 16.69
CA ALA A 122 -30.22 -1.82 15.67
C ALA A 122 -30.35 -0.72 14.59
N SER A 123 -30.36 0.55 15.00
CA SER A 123 -30.38 1.68 14.05
C SER A 123 -29.08 1.82 13.26
N LEU A 124 -27.94 1.55 13.89
CA LEU A 124 -26.62 1.62 13.27
C LEU A 124 -26.47 0.50 12.23
N THR A 125 -26.88 -0.73 12.56
CA THR A 125 -26.88 -1.85 11.64
C THR A 125 -27.78 -1.58 10.45
N ARG A 126 -29.02 -1.10 10.67
CA ARG A 126 -29.92 -0.72 9.58
C ARG A 126 -29.32 0.37 8.70
N LYS A 127 -28.72 1.41 9.30
CA LYS A 127 -28.07 2.50 8.56
C LYS A 127 -26.86 2.01 7.79
N SER A 128 -26.04 1.13 8.36
CA SER A 128 -24.90 0.52 7.68
C SER A 128 -25.34 -0.33 6.49
N GLN A 129 -26.42 -1.09 6.64
CA GLN A 129 -27.02 -1.85 5.54
C GLN A 129 -27.56 -0.91 4.44
N GLU A 130 -28.25 0.17 4.81
CA GLU A 130 -28.76 1.16 3.85
C GLU A 130 -27.63 1.92 3.14
N VAL A 131 -26.54 2.26 3.84
CA VAL A 131 -25.36 2.89 3.22
C VAL A 131 -24.67 1.90 2.28
N ALA A 132 -24.55 0.63 2.66
CA ALA A 132 -23.99 -0.40 1.80
C ALA A 132 -24.86 -0.63 0.55
N SER A 133 -26.20 -0.69 0.70
CA SER A 133 -27.12 -0.85 -0.43
C SER A 133 -27.06 0.36 -1.36
N LYS A 134 -27.06 1.59 -0.83
CA LYS A 134 -26.93 2.82 -1.63
C LYS A 134 -25.60 2.91 -2.37
N ARG A 135 -24.50 2.46 -1.76
CA ARG A 135 -23.19 2.39 -2.45
C ARG A 135 -23.26 1.43 -3.62
N LYS A 136 -23.78 0.22 -3.39
CA LYS A 136 -23.97 -0.77 -4.45
C LYS A 136 -24.86 -0.25 -5.58
N GLU A 137 -25.99 0.39 -5.24
CA GLU A 137 -26.89 0.99 -6.23
C GLU A 137 -26.22 2.12 -7.03
N ALA A 138 -25.39 2.95 -6.37
CA ALA A 138 -24.63 4.00 -7.04
C ALA A 138 -23.56 3.42 -7.97
N ASP A 139 -22.82 2.40 -7.53
CA ASP A 139 -21.80 1.72 -8.34
C ASP A 139 -22.44 1.00 -9.54
N ASP A 140 -23.59 0.34 -9.32
CA ASP A 140 -24.39 -0.27 -10.38
C ASP A 140 -24.94 0.78 -11.35
N ALA A 141 -25.34 1.96 -10.87
CA ALA A 141 -25.80 3.05 -11.73
C ALA A 141 -24.66 3.63 -12.58
N ILE A 142 -23.47 3.83 -11.99
CA ILE A 142 -22.29 4.31 -12.71
C ILE A 142 -21.90 3.30 -13.79
N SER A 143 -21.75 2.02 -13.45
CA SER A 143 -21.38 0.98 -14.41
C SER A 143 -22.41 0.81 -15.54
N LYS A 144 -23.71 0.82 -15.23
CA LYS A 144 -24.77 0.81 -16.25
C LYS A 144 -24.72 2.03 -17.15
N SER A 145 -24.47 3.21 -16.59
CA SER A 145 -24.36 4.46 -17.35
C SER A 145 -23.19 4.40 -18.34
N GLN A 146 -22.04 3.86 -17.91
CA GLN A 146 -20.87 3.67 -18.78
C GLN A 146 -21.18 2.75 -19.96
N VAL A 147 -21.79 1.59 -19.71
CA VAL A 147 -22.19 0.65 -20.78
C VAL A 147 -23.22 1.28 -21.72
N PHE A 148 -24.16 2.05 -21.17
CA PHE A 148 -25.17 2.74 -21.95
C PHE A 148 -24.57 3.81 -22.88
N PHE A 149 -23.64 4.63 -22.38
CA PHE A 149 -22.92 5.61 -23.20
C PHE A 149 -22.09 4.94 -24.30
N ASP A 150 -21.37 3.86 -23.99
CA ASP A 150 -20.61 3.10 -24.99
C ASP A 150 -21.51 2.51 -26.09
N GLN A 151 -22.66 1.93 -25.72
CA GLN A 151 -23.64 1.43 -26.69
C GLN A 151 -24.26 2.54 -27.55
N MET A 152 -24.60 3.68 -26.94
CA MET A 152 -25.11 4.84 -27.65
C MET A 152 -24.11 5.39 -28.65
N LEU A 153 -22.85 5.54 -28.24
CA LEU A 153 -21.76 6.03 -29.06
C LEU A 153 -21.50 5.07 -30.23
N LYS A 154 -21.42 3.77 -29.97
CA LYS A 154 -21.30 2.74 -31.03
C LYS A 154 -22.45 2.82 -32.03
N LYS A 155 -23.70 2.92 -31.54
CA LYS A 155 -24.88 3.03 -32.40
C LYS A 155 -24.88 4.32 -33.24
N ALA A 156 -24.46 5.44 -32.67
CA ALA A 156 -24.34 6.71 -33.38
C ALA A 156 -23.22 6.65 -34.42
N GLN A 157 -22.08 6.06 -34.09
CA GLN A 157 -20.98 5.80 -35.01
C GLN A 157 -21.40 4.90 -36.16
N ASP A 158 -22.14 3.83 -35.90
CA ASP A 158 -22.68 2.93 -36.93
C ASP A 158 -23.68 3.63 -37.85
N ARG A 159 -24.50 4.55 -37.31
CA ARG A 159 -25.40 5.38 -38.13
C ARG A 159 -24.66 6.39 -38.99
N TYR A 160 -23.56 6.97 -38.49
CA TYR A 160 -22.78 7.95 -39.23
C TYR A 160 -21.84 7.32 -40.27
N LYS A 161 -21.31 6.12 -39.98
CA LYS A 161 -20.37 5.37 -40.83
C LYS A 161 -20.72 5.36 -42.33
N PRO A 162 -21.96 5.01 -42.76
CA PRO A 162 -22.30 5.01 -44.19
C PRO A 162 -22.24 6.40 -44.83
N TYR A 163 -22.39 7.48 -44.07
CA TYR A 163 -22.31 8.85 -44.58
C TYR A 163 -20.88 9.39 -44.57
N ALA A 164 -20.01 8.89 -43.67
CA ALA A 164 -18.59 9.26 -43.60
C ALA A 164 -17.81 8.80 -44.84
N ASP A 165 -18.16 7.62 -45.38
CA ASP A 165 -17.49 7.02 -46.53
C ASP A 165 -18.02 7.56 -47.88
N VAL A 166 -19.13 8.31 -47.88
CA VAL A 166 -19.73 8.85 -49.10
C VAL A 166 -19.08 10.19 -49.46
N ASP A 167 -18.40 10.22 -50.62
CA ASP A 167 -17.96 11.47 -51.21
C ASP A 167 -19.18 12.29 -51.68
N MET A 168 -19.55 13.27 -50.86
CA MET A 168 -20.66 14.20 -51.08
C MET A 168 -20.54 14.93 -52.43
N LEU A 169 -19.34 15.15 -52.96
CA LEU A 169 -19.15 15.77 -54.28
C LEU A 169 -19.52 14.81 -55.42
N VAL A 170 -19.24 13.52 -55.27
CA VAL A 170 -19.64 12.49 -56.24
C VAL A 170 -21.15 12.25 -56.17
N ALA A 171 -21.71 12.17 -54.96
CA ALA A 171 -23.15 12.01 -54.73
C ALA A 171 -23.96 13.16 -55.35
N SER A 172 -23.46 14.40 -55.27
CA SER A 172 -24.12 15.57 -55.87
C SER A 172 -24.24 15.53 -57.40
N LYS A 173 -23.43 14.71 -58.07
CA LYS A 173 -23.41 14.58 -59.54
C LYS A 173 -24.17 13.35 -60.03
N SER A 174 -24.33 12.34 -59.19
CA SER A 174 -24.99 11.07 -59.53
C SER A 174 -26.45 11.00 -59.12
N MET A 175 -26.88 11.77 -58.11
CA MET A 175 -28.24 11.74 -57.56
C MET A 175 -29.08 12.95 -57.99
N SER A 176 -30.41 12.85 -57.78
CA SER A 176 -31.32 13.99 -57.95
C SER A 176 -31.07 15.07 -56.88
N THR A 177 -31.47 16.31 -57.16
CA THR A 177 -31.29 17.42 -56.20
C THR A 177 -32.06 17.22 -54.91
N GLU A 178 -33.20 16.51 -54.96
CA GLU A 178 -34.04 16.22 -53.80
C GLU A 178 -33.43 15.11 -52.93
N ASP A 179 -32.98 14.02 -53.55
CA ASP A 179 -32.31 12.92 -52.84
C ASP A 179 -31.00 13.36 -52.19
N PHE A 180 -30.23 14.22 -52.88
CA PHE A 180 -28.99 14.77 -52.33
C PHE A 180 -29.24 15.71 -51.14
N ALA A 181 -30.30 16.51 -51.18
CA ALA A 181 -30.67 17.37 -50.06
C ALA A 181 -31.09 16.55 -48.83
N GLN A 182 -31.82 15.46 -49.04
CA GLN A 182 -32.21 14.53 -47.98
C GLN A 182 -30.99 13.80 -47.40
N LEU A 183 -30.11 13.25 -48.24
CA LEU A 183 -28.89 12.58 -47.81
C LEU A 183 -27.97 13.51 -47.01
N ARG A 184 -27.82 14.76 -47.46
CA ARG A 184 -27.06 15.76 -46.71
C ARG A 184 -27.69 16.06 -45.35
N LYS A 185 -29.01 16.18 -45.28
CA LYS A 185 -29.72 16.45 -44.03
C LYS A 185 -29.54 15.30 -43.04
N GLU A 186 -29.75 14.07 -43.48
CA GLU A 186 -29.54 12.86 -42.67
C GLU A 186 -28.09 12.73 -42.20
N ALA A 187 -27.12 12.97 -43.09
CA ALA A 187 -25.70 12.95 -42.74
C ALA A 187 -25.35 14.02 -41.70
N THR A 188 -25.92 15.23 -41.81
CA THR A 188 -25.71 16.29 -40.81
C THR A 188 -26.36 15.98 -39.47
N GLU A 189 -27.55 15.37 -39.47
CA GLU A 189 -28.23 14.94 -38.24
C GLU A 189 -27.43 13.83 -37.55
N ALA A 190 -27.02 12.79 -38.29
CA ALA A 190 -26.21 11.70 -37.75
C ALA A 190 -24.84 12.18 -37.21
N PHE A 191 -24.22 13.17 -37.87
CA PHE A 191 -22.98 13.78 -37.39
C PHE A 191 -23.19 14.60 -36.11
N GLN A 192 -24.25 15.40 -36.05
CA GLN A 192 -24.58 16.21 -34.87
C GLN A 192 -24.89 15.32 -33.67
N ASP A 193 -25.62 14.21 -33.87
CA ASP A 193 -25.90 13.24 -32.83
C ASP A 193 -24.60 12.63 -32.29
N LEU A 194 -23.69 12.20 -33.17
CA LEU A 194 -22.39 11.65 -32.78
C LEU A 194 -21.58 12.68 -31.98
N GLN A 195 -21.48 13.91 -32.50
CA GLN A 195 -20.75 14.98 -31.83
C GLN A 195 -21.33 15.27 -30.43
N PHE A 196 -22.65 15.41 -30.33
CA PHE A 196 -23.33 15.67 -29.07
C PHE A 196 -23.09 14.55 -28.06
N LEU A 197 -23.18 13.28 -28.47
CA LEU A 197 -22.91 12.13 -27.60
C LEU A 197 -21.46 12.09 -27.13
N ASN A 198 -20.49 12.41 -28.00
CA ASN A 198 -19.09 12.50 -27.61
C ASN A 198 -18.85 13.62 -26.60
N GLU A 199 -19.38 14.82 -26.86
CA GLU A 199 -19.24 15.95 -25.94
C GLU A 199 -19.90 15.67 -24.57
N GLU A 200 -21.08 15.05 -24.56
CA GLU A 200 -21.75 14.66 -23.32
C GLU A 200 -21.01 13.54 -22.58
N ALA A 201 -20.47 12.55 -23.31
CA ALA A 201 -19.64 11.51 -22.71
C ALA A 201 -18.35 12.10 -22.12
N ASP A 202 -17.62 12.93 -22.86
CA ASP A 202 -16.37 13.56 -22.40
C ASP A 202 -16.60 14.45 -21.17
N THR A 203 -17.69 15.21 -21.15
CA THR A 203 -18.06 16.01 -19.98
C THR A 203 -18.41 15.13 -18.78
N TYR A 204 -19.21 14.08 -18.97
CA TYR A 204 -19.58 13.14 -17.91
C TYR A 204 -18.35 12.41 -17.33
N PHE A 205 -17.51 11.83 -18.19
CA PHE A 205 -16.29 11.13 -17.75
C PHE A 205 -15.28 12.10 -17.13
N GLY A 206 -15.16 13.32 -17.67
CA GLY A 206 -14.32 14.38 -17.09
C GLY A 206 -14.80 14.82 -15.71
N GLU A 207 -16.11 14.94 -15.49
CA GLU A 207 -16.68 15.23 -14.17
C GLU A 207 -16.48 14.06 -13.19
N LEU A 208 -16.70 12.83 -13.64
CA LEU A 208 -16.50 11.63 -12.84
C LEU A 208 -15.03 11.49 -12.40
N GLN A 209 -14.07 11.74 -13.30
CA GLN A 209 -12.65 11.73 -12.98
C GLN A 209 -12.30 12.83 -11.97
N LYS A 210 -12.80 14.06 -12.17
CA LYS A 210 -12.59 15.16 -11.22
C LYS A 210 -13.17 14.86 -9.84
N GLN A 211 -14.34 14.22 -9.77
CA GLN A 211 -14.96 13.81 -8.52
C GLN A 211 -14.12 12.75 -7.80
N GLN A 212 -13.60 11.76 -8.53
CA GLN A 212 -12.69 10.75 -7.97
C GLN A 212 -11.39 11.40 -7.46
N GLN A 213 -10.78 12.30 -8.25
CA GLN A 213 -9.57 13.01 -7.84
C GLN A 213 -9.81 13.90 -6.61
N ALA A 214 -10.96 14.59 -6.54
CA ALA A 214 -11.33 15.37 -5.37
C ALA A 214 -11.52 14.50 -4.12
N ALA A 215 -12.14 13.32 -4.26
CA ALA A 215 -12.32 12.38 -3.16
C ALA A 215 -10.97 11.80 -2.68
N VAL A 216 -10.08 11.45 -3.60
CA VAL A 216 -8.71 11.02 -3.31
C VAL A 216 -7.94 12.13 -2.58
N ASN A 217 -8.04 13.38 -3.04
CA ASN A 217 -7.40 14.55 -2.43
C ASN A 217 -7.98 14.91 -1.05
N GLU A 218 -9.26 14.67 -0.81
CA GLU A 218 -9.86 14.86 0.51
C GLU A 218 -9.39 13.79 1.48
N ALA A 219 -9.46 12.52 1.07
CA ALA A 219 -8.94 11.40 1.84
C ALA A 219 -7.43 11.55 2.10
N ALA A 220 -6.67 12.17 1.18
CA ALA A 220 -5.26 12.53 1.35
C ALA A 220 -5.02 13.34 2.62
N LYS A 221 -5.81 14.40 2.75
CA LYS A 221 -5.68 15.40 3.81
C LYS A 221 -6.05 14.77 5.13
N GLU A 222 -7.09 13.95 5.15
CA GLU A 222 -7.46 13.18 6.33
C GLU A 222 -6.36 12.19 6.73
N CYS A 223 -5.80 11.47 5.76
CA CYS A 223 -4.69 10.56 5.97
C CYS A 223 -3.48 11.28 6.58
N VAL A 224 -3.06 12.42 6.01
CA VAL A 224 -1.94 13.21 6.55
C VAL A 224 -2.21 13.69 7.97
N LYS A 225 -3.43 14.15 8.28
CA LYS A 225 -3.80 14.53 9.66
C LYS A 225 -3.65 13.36 10.64
N VAL A 226 -4.19 12.19 10.29
CA VAL A 226 -4.07 10.98 11.12
C VAL A 226 -2.61 10.54 11.28
N LEU A 227 -1.80 10.65 10.22
CA LEU A 227 -0.39 10.30 10.26
C LEU A 227 0.43 11.28 11.13
N GLN A 228 0.11 12.57 11.11
CA GLN A 228 0.74 13.57 11.97
C GLN A 228 0.43 13.32 13.45
N ASP A 229 -0.78 12.85 13.78
CA ASP A 229 -1.16 12.52 15.16
C ASP A 229 -0.47 11.23 15.66
N GLN A 230 -0.31 10.22 14.80
CA GLN A 230 0.20 8.89 15.18
C GLN A 230 1.73 8.76 15.06
N ILE A 231 2.36 9.51 14.16
CA ILE A 231 3.79 9.46 13.91
C ILE A 231 4.42 10.82 14.26
N PRO A 232 5.21 10.91 15.34
CA PRO A 232 5.94 12.13 15.64
C PRO A 232 6.93 12.43 14.52
N ASP A 233 7.10 13.72 14.20
CA ASP A 233 7.97 14.23 13.13
C ASP A 233 7.61 13.78 11.70
N TRP A 234 6.31 13.56 11.42
CA TRP A 234 5.84 13.26 10.05
C TRP A 234 6.27 14.35 9.05
N SER A 235 6.93 13.93 7.96
CA SER A 235 7.45 14.83 6.92
C SER A 235 7.33 14.23 5.52
N ASN A 236 7.39 15.09 4.49
CA ASN A 236 7.37 14.65 3.09
C ASN A 236 8.60 13.81 2.72
N GLU A 237 9.75 14.02 3.37
CA GLU A 237 10.94 13.18 3.21
C GLU A 237 10.68 11.77 3.74
N MET A 238 10.09 11.67 4.93
CA MET A 238 9.73 10.39 5.51
C MET A 238 8.75 9.61 4.62
N TYR A 239 7.76 10.29 4.05
CA TYR A 239 6.84 9.71 3.07
C TYR A 239 7.57 9.22 1.81
N SER A 240 8.48 10.03 1.26
CA SER A 240 9.30 9.66 0.09
C SER A 240 10.12 8.40 0.34
N ASP A 241 10.72 8.30 1.52
CA ASP A 241 11.49 7.13 1.94
C ASP A 241 10.59 5.89 2.14
N ILE A 242 9.35 6.06 2.63
CA ILE A 242 8.37 4.98 2.74
C ILE A 242 8.00 4.49 1.34
N ARG A 243 7.72 5.41 0.42
CA ARG A 243 7.40 5.12 -0.98
C ARG A 243 8.52 4.38 -1.69
N GLN A 244 9.76 4.86 -1.57
CA GLN A 244 10.92 4.22 -2.18
C GLN A 244 11.15 2.82 -1.60
N TYR A 245 10.93 2.64 -0.29
CA TYR A 245 10.94 1.32 0.33
C TYR A 245 9.85 0.41 -0.26
N ALA A 246 8.61 0.89 -0.40
CA ALA A 246 7.50 0.13 -0.99
C ALA A 246 7.82 -0.35 -2.42
N ILE A 247 8.36 0.54 -3.26
CA ILE A 247 8.78 0.22 -4.62
C ILE A 247 9.91 -0.82 -4.60
N SER A 248 10.88 -0.68 -3.68
CA SER A 248 11.96 -1.65 -3.53
C SER A 248 11.50 -3.05 -3.06
N GLN A 249 10.32 -3.14 -2.43
CA GLN A 249 9.70 -4.41 -2.03
C GLN A 249 8.85 -5.03 -3.15
N GLY A 250 8.71 -4.35 -4.30
CA GLY A 250 8.01 -4.84 -5.48
C GLY A 250 6.59 -4.30 -5.66
N LEU A 251 6.16 -3.28 -4.90
CA LEU A 251 4.89 -2.60 -5.19
C LEU A 251 5.06 -1.68 -6.42
N PRO A 252 4.11 -1.71 -7.38
CA PRO A 252 4.08 -0.76 -8.49
C PRO A 252 3.99 0.69 -8.00
N GLU A 253 4.65 1.60 -8.71
CA GLU A 253 4.73 3.01 -8.35
C GLU A 253 3.35 3.68 -8.30
N ASP A 254 2.49 3.39 -9.27
CA ASP A 254 1.13 3.91 -9.37
C ASP A 254 0.28 3.51 -8.17
N ASN A 255 0.38 2.25 -7.77
CA ASN A 255 -0.35 1.74 -6.61
C ASN A 255 0.10 2.46 -5.34
N VAL A 256 1.41 2.67 -5.16
CA VAL A 256 1.93 3.35 -3.96
C VAL A 256 1.49 4.81 -3.91
N ASN A 257 1.43 5.48 -5.06
CA ASN A 257 0.94 6.86 -5.16
C ASN A 257 -0.55 7.00 -4.82
N GLN A 258 -1.34 5.97 -5.10
CA GLN A 258 -2.79 5.94 -4.82
C GLN A 258 -3.14 5.45 -3.41
N ILE A 259 -2.16 5.10 -2.56
CA ILE A 259 -2.44 4.69 -1.18
C ILE A 259 -2.82 5.93 -0.36
N VAL A 260 -4.11 6.02 -0.04
CA VAL A 260 -4.68 7.08 0.80
C VAL A 260 -5.09 6.58 2.19
N ASP A 261 -4.89 5.28 2.49
CA ASP A 261 -5.19 4.74 3.82
C ASP A 261 -4.02 4.96 4.80
N PRO A 262 -4.23 5.67 5.92
CA PRO A 262 -3.20 5.90 6.93
C PRO A 262 -2.67 4.61 7.54
N ASN A 263 -3.49 3.56 7.70
CA ASN A 263 -3.06 2.30 8.29
C ASN A 263 -2.02 1.58 7.43
N VAL A 264 -2.22 1.61 6.11
CA VAL A 264 -1.31 1.00 5.15
C VAL A 264 0.04 1.70 5.19
N ILE A 265 0.04 3.03 5.19
CA ILE A 265 1.27 3.85 5.28
C ILE A 265 2.00 3.60 6.61
N MET A 266 1.26 3.48 7.72
CA MET A 266 1.85 3.14 9.02
C MET A 266 2.51 1.75 9.02
N ILE A 267 1.87 0.75 8.41
CA ILE A 267 2.42 -0.62 8.30
C ILE A 267 3.70 -0.60 7.45
N LEU A 268 3.68 0.09 6.30
CA LEU A 268 4.84 0.28 5.43
C LEU A 268 6.02 0.95 6.15
N ASN A 269 5.73 1.97 6.95
CA ASN A 269 6.76 2.60 7.78
C ASN A 269 7.32 1.64 8.84
N LYS A 270 6.46 0.86 9.51
CA LYS A 270 6.88 -0.15 10.50
C LYS A 270 7.76 -1.22 9.85
N SER A 271 7.41 -1.72 8.67
CA SER A 271 8.24 -2.70 7.94
C SER A 271 9.59 -2.11 7.53
N ARG A 272 9.61 -0.86 7.05
CA ARG A 272 10.85 -0.15 6.73
C ARG A 272 11.78 -0.06 7.94
N LEU A 273 11.25 0.38 9.09
CA LEU A 273 12.01 0.49 10.34
C LEU A 273 12.49 -0.87 10.84
N PHE A 274 11.68 -1.93 10.67
CA PHE A 274 12.05 -3.29 11.04
C PHE A 274 13.22 -3.82 10.21
N ASP A 275 13.22 -3.61 8.90
CA ASP A 275 14.31 -4.03 8.02
C ASP A 275 15.60 -3.23 8.26
N GLN A 276 15.47 -1.92 8.50
CA GLN A 276 16.60 -1.10 8.93
C GLN A 276 17.16 -1.59 10.27
N GLY A 277 16.29 -1.91 11.24
CA GLY A 277 16.67 -2.47 12.54
C GLY A 277 17.38 -3.82 12.42
N LYS A 278 16.91 -4.71 11.53
CA LYS A 278 17.60 -5.97 11.21
C LYS A 278 18.99 -5.73 10.65
N LYS A 279 19.15 -4.82 9.69
CA LYS A 279 20.46 -4.48 9.11
C LYS A 279 21.42 -3.98 10.21
N VAL A 280 20.98 -3.09 11.10
CA VAL A 280 21.81 -2.59 12.21
C VAL A 280 22.14 -3.69 13.23
N ALA A 281 21.20 -4.59 13.56
CA ALA A 281 21.42 -5.69 14.49
C ALA A 281 22.40 -6.75 13.94
N THR A 282 22.45 -6.97 12.63
CA THR A 282 23.43 -7.89 12.00
C THR A 282 24.85 -7.37 12.04
N VAL A 283 25.07 -6.08 12.27
CA VAL A 283 26.39 -5.54 12.61
C VAL A 283 26.70 -6.00 14.04
N LYS A 284 27.21 -7.23 14.16
CA LYS A 284 27.70 -7.80 15.43
C LYS A 284 28.48 -6.71 16.15
N LYS A 285 27.95 -6.24 17.29
CA LYS A 285 28.65 -5.35 18.21
C LYS A 285 30.03 -5.97 18.41
N LYS A 286 31.06 -5.41 17.76
CA LYS A 286 32.45 -5.83 17.98
C LYS A 286 32.62 -5.71 19.48
N THR A 287 32.62 -6.84 20.18
CA THR A 287 32.80 -6.87 21.63
C THR A 287 34.08 -6.09 21.84
N ALA A 288 33.99 -4.90 22.44
CA ALA A 288 35.15 -4.09 22.73
C ALA A 288 36.11 -5.04 23.45
N GLN A 289 37.24 -5.36 22.81
CA GLN A 289 38.23 -6.24 23.41
C GLN A 289 38.48 -5.64 24.79
N LYS A 290 38.05 -6.34 25.85
CA LYS A 290 38.29 -5.90 27.23
C LYS A 290 39.74 -5.48 27.24
N LYS A 291 40.04 -4.19 27.47
CA LYS A 291 41.40 -3.73 27.61
C LYS A 291 41.95 -4.50 28.81
N VAL A 292 42.61 -5.62 28.54
CA VAL A 292 43.34 -6.35 29.55
C VAL A 292 44.44 -5.39 29.90
N LEU A 293 44.33 -4.77 31.07
CA LEU A 293 45.45 -4.07 31.68
C LEU A 293 46.59 -5.08 31.65
N ARG A 294 47.59 -4.88 30.77
CA ARG A 294 48.82 -5.66 30.81
C ARG A 294 49.38 -5.38 32.20
N SER A 295 49.13 -6.30 33.13
CA SER A 295 49.72 -6.28 34.44
C SER A 295 51.21 -6.12 34.22
N LYS A 296 51.75 -5.01 34.74
CA LYS A 296 53.18 -4.75 34.85
C LYS A 296 53.93 -6.06 35.04
N LYS A 297 54.91 -6.31 34.16
CA LYS A 297 55.99 -7.30 34.25
C LYS A 297 55.97 -8.03 35.60
N SER A 298 55.44 -9.25 35.65
CA SER A 298 55.66 -10.12 36.80
C SER A 298 57.18 -10.24 37.00
N PRO A 299 57.68 -10.12 38.24
CA PRO A 299 59.11 -10.28 38.50
C PRO A 299 59.56 -11.62 37.92
N PRO A 300 60.70 -11.65 37.20
CA PRO A 300 61.12 -12.86 36.48
C PRO A 300 61.26 -14.00 37.47
N ASN A 301 60.60 -15.12 37.13
CA ASN A 301 60.63 -16.39 37.86
C ASN A 301 62.08 -16.75 38.20
N GLU A 302 62.31 -17.34 39.37
CA GLU A 302 63.64 -17.64 39.90
C GLU A 302 64.49 -18.45 38.92
N ALA A 303 63.86 -19.35 38.16
CA ALA A 303 64.50 -20.11 37.08
C ALA A 303 65.08 -19.22 35.95
N ILE A 304 64.42 -18.11 35.61
CA ILE A 304 64.88 -17.17 34.58
C ILE A 304 66.04 -16.34 35.12
N ARG A 305 66.01 -15.95 36.41
CA ARG A 305 67.12 -15.25 37.07
C ARG A 305 68.36 -16.13 37.17
N ARG A 306 68.20 -17.41 37.52
CA ARG A 306 69.28 -18.40 37.56
C ARG A 306 69.93 -18.60 36.19
N LYS A 307 69.14 -18.72 35.12
CA LYS A 307 69.66 -18.80 33.74
C LYS A 307 70.42 -17.55 33.32
N ALA A 308 69.93 -16.36 33.66
CA ALA A 308 70.60 -15.11 33.34
C ALA A 308 71.95 -14.96 34.10
N ASN A 309 72.00 -15.40 35.36
CA ASN A 309 73.24 -15.38 36.14
C ASN A 309 74.26 -16.40 35.64
N LEU A 310 73.83 -17.61 35.28
CA LEU A 310 74.71 -18.61 34.65
C LEU A 310 75.27 -18.11 33.32
N ALA A 311 74.46 -17.46 32.48
CA ALA A 311 74.91 -16.89 31.22
C ALA A 311 75.98 -15.81 31.43
N LYS A 312 75.81 -14.93 32.43
CA LYS A 312 76.80 -13.91 32.79
C LYS A 312 78.11 -14.52 33.32
N GLN A 313 78.03 -15.56 34.14
CA GLN A 313 79.24 -16.24 34.66
C GLN A 313 79.98 -16.99 33.55
N GLN A 314 79.28 -17.57 32.58
CA GLN A 314 79.89 -18.19 31.40
C GLN A 314 80.55 -17.16 30.47
N GLU A 315 79.97 -15.96 30.37
CA GLU A 315 80.56 -14.85 29.61
C GLU A 315 81.80 -14.29 30.32
N ALA A 316 81.75 -14.13 31.64
CA ALA A 316 82.91 -13.75 32.45
C ALA A 316 84.08 -14.74 32.26
N LEU A 317 83.81 -16.06 32.31
CA LEU A 317 84.77 -17.13 32.05
C LEU A 317 85.39 -17.10 30.64
N ARG A 318 84.63 -16.60 29.64
CA ARG A 318 85.15 -16.43 28.28
C ARG A 318 86.04 -15.20 28.16
N SER A 319 85.85 -14.21 29.02
CA SER A 319 86.56 -12.93 28.98
C SER A 319 87.78 -12.86 29.92
N SER A 320 87.77 -13.58 31.04
CA SER A 320 88.86 -13.60 32.01
C SER A 320 89.59 -14.95 32.00
N ARG A 321 90.87 -14.95 32.42
CA ARG A 321 91.66 -16.16 32.69
C ARG A 321 91.93 -16.30 34.19
N ASP A 322 91.08 -15.71 35.02
CA ASP A 322 91.23 -15.76 36.47
C ASP A 322 90.68 -17.07 37.02
N THR A 323 91.43 -17.68 37.94
CA THR A 323 91.12 -18.98 38.52
C THR A 323 89.87 -18.94 39.41
N ASP A 324 89.55 -17.76 39.96
CA ASP A 324 88.38 -17.56 40.83
C ASP A 324 87.07 -17.55 40.03
N ASP A 325 87.09 -17.08 38.78
CA ASP A 325 85.91 -17.11 37.88
C ASP A 325 85.60 -18.55 37.42
N ILE A 326 86.64 -19.37 37.22
CA ILE A 326 86.50 -20.81 36.95
C ILE A 326 85.86 -21.51 38.16
N ALA A 327 86.31 -21.19 39.38
CA ALA A 327 85.77 -21.76 40.61
C ALA A 327 84.29 -21.39 40.82
N ASN A 328 83.91 -20.13 40.55
CA ASN A 328 82.54 -19.65 40.69
C ASN A 328 81.56 -20.35 39.72
N VAL A 329 81.98 -20.63 38.49
CA VAL A 329 81.16 -21.39 37.51
C VAL A 329 80.97 -22.85 37.92
N ILE A 330 81.98 -23.46 38.53
CA ILE A 330 81.89 -24.84 39.01
C ILE A 330 80.97 -24.92 40.24
N LEU A 331 81.09 -23.98 41.18
CA LEU A 331 80.23 -23.89 42.36
C LEU A 331 78.77 -23.65 41.99
N SER A 332 78.49 -22.74 41.05
CA SER A 332 77.11 -22.47 40.61
C SER A 332 76.47 -23.64 39.87
N ARG A 333 77.27 -24.52 39.27
CA ARG A 333 76.80 -25.78 38.69
C ARG A 333 76.48 -26.84 39.75
N TRP A 334 77.16 -26.82 40.89
CA TRP A 334 76.88 -27.72 42.02
C TRP A 334 75.66 -27.29 42.84
N GLU A 335 75.37 -26.00 42.97
CA GLU A 335 74.14 -25.50 43.61
C GLU A 335 72.88 -25.68 42.74
N ALA A 336 73.02 -26.12 41.49
CA ALA A 336 71.93 -26.28 40.53
C ALA A 336 71.36 -27.73 40.43
N THR A 337 71.91 -28.68 41.18
CA THR A 337 71.30 -29.99 41.49
C THR A 337 70.61 -29.94 42.83
#